data_AF-A0A9D7S8R4-F1
#
_entry.id   AF-A0A9D7S8R4-F1
#
_cell.length_a   1.000
_cell.length_b   1.000
_cell.length_c   1.000
_cell.angle_alpha   90.00
_cell.angle_beta   90.00
_cell.angle_gamma   90.00
#
_symmetry.space_group_name_H-M   'P 1'
#
loop_
_entity.id
_entity.type
_entity.pdbx_description
1 polymer ?
#
loop_
_entity_poly.entity_id
_entity_poly.type
_entity_poly.pdbx_seq_one_letter_code
_entity_poly.pdbx_strand_id
1 'polypeptide(L)'
;MTDRNYLNALRIPTATDPLRILMSACLTGVTCGYDGTANGTYPSALKFLNYDNIKLIKFCPEEYSFGTPRAMCDIHGGTGMDVLNGKAKVLTEHGEDWTEGMIQASERMLSLAIQEKIEIAILMDISAACGSQVIYNGNRFNEHPSYLIGAGVCAAQLMLNGFKVISQRDFASLEIVYSKIDRNHSVDQTKLDHHEIEWYKNYFNTLDL
;
A
#
# COMPACT_ATOMS: atom_id res chain seq x y z
N MET A 1 -10.99 -2.39 -3.01
CA MET A 1 -11.43 -1.99 -1.64
C MET A 1 -10.99 -3.07 -0.66
N THR A 2 -10.75 -2.69 0.59
CA THR A 2 -10.30 -3.63 1.64
C THR A 2 -11.41 -4.62 2.02
N ASP A 3 -11.03 -5.90 2.13
CA ASP A 3 -11.94 -7.00 2.47
C ASP A 3 -12.15 -7.07 4.00
N ARG A 4 -13.06 -6.25 4.52
CA ARG A 4 -13.37 -6.22 5.97
C ARG A 4 -13.90 -7.55 6.50
N ASN A 5 -14.54 -8.36 5.67
CA ASN A 5 -15.02 -9.69 6.08
C ASN A 5 -13.84 -10.62 6.38
N TYR A 6 -12.81 -10.60 5.53
CA TYR A 6 -11.57 -11.31 5.80
C TYR A 6 -10.91 -10.81 7.09
N LEU A 7 -10.82 -9.48 7.30
CA LEU A 7 -10.23 -8.92 8.53
C LEU A 7 -11.00 -9.34 9.79
N ASN A 8 -12.33 -9.36 9.73
CA ASN A 8 -13.18 -9.85 10.82
C ASN A 8 -12.99 -11.35 11.08
N ALA A 9 -12.70 -12.13 10.04
CA ALA A 9 -12.42 -13.56 10.15
C ALA A 9 -10.97 -13.89 10.59
N LEU A 10 -10.08 -12.90 10.68
CA LEU A 10 -8.73 -13.12 11.20
C LEU A 10 -8.80 -13.72 12.61
N ARG A 11 -7.97 -14.73 12.83
CA ARG A 11 -7.67 -15.30 14.14
C ARG A 11 -7.08 -14.22 15.06
N ILE A 12 -7.13 -14.47 16.37
CA ILE A 12 -6.42 -13.66 17.36
C ILE A 12 -4.96 -14.16 17.42
N PRO A 13 -3.97 -13.37 16.99
CA PRO A 13 -2.58 -13.78 17.01
C PRO A 13 -2.00 -13.80 18.44
N THR A 14 -0.94 -14.59 18.61
CA THR A 14 -0.17 -14.71 19.85
C THR A 14 1.31 -14.45 19.56
N ALA A 15 2.13 -14.30 20.59
CA ALA A 15 3.59 -14.17 20.41
C ALA A 15 4.23 -15.38 19.70
N THR A 16 3.67 -16.58 19.88
CA THR A 16 4.17 -17.82 19.25
C THR A 16 3.57 -18.11 17.88
N ASP A 17 2.41 -17.53 17.56
CA ASP A 17 1.81 -17.52 16.22
C ASP A 17 1.35 -16.10 15.85
N PRO A 18 2.29 -15.22 15.49
CA PRO A 18 2.01 -13.82 15.27
C PRO A 18 1.23 -13.59 13.96
N LEU A 19 0.52 -12.47 13.87
CA LEU A 19 -0.04 -11.99 12.60
C LEU A 19 1.11 -11.50 11.72
N ARG A 20 1.21 -12.03 10.50
CA ARG A 20 2.31 -11.74 9.56
C ARG A 20 1.89 -10.67 8.58
N ILE A 21 2.51 -9.50 8.70
CA ILE A 21 2.13 -8.30 7.94
C ILE A 21 3.29 -7.87 7.06
N LEU A 22 3.04 -7.73 5.75
CA LEU A 22 3.93 -7.02 4.85
C LEU A 22 3.58 -5.53 4.87
N MET A 23 4.56 -4.66 5.05
CA MET A 23 4.32 -3.22 5.14
C MET A 23 5.27 -2.43 4.25
N SER A 24 4.76 -1.40 3.58
CA SER A 24 5.61 -0.40 2.92
C SER A 24 6.59 0.17 3.95
N ALA A 25 7.89 0.03 3.71
CA ALA A 25 8.90 0.32 4.74
C ALA A 25 8.82 1.76 5.30
N CYS A 26 8.49 2.73 4.44
CA CYS A 26 8.29 4.14 4.80
C CYS A 26 7.23 4.35 5.89
N LEU A 27 6.18 3.52 5.93
CA LEU A 27 5.15 3.58 6.99
C LEU A 27 5.69 3.28 8.39
N THR A 28 6.86 2.62 8.45
CA THR A 28 7.53 2.28 9.71
C THR A 28 8.64 3.27 10.12
N GLY A 29 8.72 4.42 9.43
CA GLY A 29 9.73 5.45 9.68
C GLY A 29 11.07 5.20 8.97
N VAL A 30 11.18 4.16 8.14
CA VAL A 30 12.38 3.93 7.31
C VAL A 30 12.49 5.04 6.27
N THR A 31 13.66 5.64 6.16
CA THR A 31 13.96 6.77 5.28
C THR A 31 14.23 6.32 3.83
N CYS A 32 13.29 5.60 3.24
CA CYS A 32 13.36 5.03 1.89
C CYS A 32 12.53 5.81 0.86
N GLY A 33 12.04 7.01 1.21
CA GLY A 33 11.34 7.93 0.32
C GLY A 33 12.24 8.44 -0.80
N TYR A 34 11.65 8.98 -1.85
CA TYR A 34 12.40 9.43 -3.04
C TYR A 34 13.45 10.51 -2.67
N ASP A 35 13.14 11.34 -1.68
CA ASP A 35 13.97 12.40 -1.12
C ASP A 35 14.83 11.97 0.08
N GLY A 36 14.86 10.67 0.41
CA GLY A 36 15.55 10.16 1.58
C GLY A 36 14.82 10.41 2.91
N THR A 37 13.52 10.73 2.88
CA THR A 37 12.68 10.82 4.09
C THR A 37 11.82 9.54 4.26
N ALA A 38 11.02 9.48 5.33
CA ALA A 38 10.04 8.42 5.51
C ALA A 38 8.70 8.67 4.76
N ASN A 39 8.67 9.67 3.86
CA ASN A 39 7.45 10.16 3.19
C ASN A 39 6.35 10.63 4.17
N GLY A 40 6.70 10.98 5.41
CA GLY A 40 5.76 11.45 6.43
C GLY A 40 5.84 10.65 7.73
N THR A 41 4.85 10.85 8.61
CA THR A 41 4.70 10.08 9.85
C THR A 41 3.28 9.52 9.89
N TYR A 42 3.17 8.23 10.15
CA TYR A 42 1.91 7.48 10.08
C TYR A 42 1.63 6.80 11.41
N PRO A 43 1.08 7.52 12.42
CA PRO A 43 0.88 6.95 13.75
C PRO A 43 0.06 5.67 13.76
N SER A 44 -0.94 5.54 12.88
CA SER A 44 -1.71 4.31 12.69
C SER A 44 -0.80 3.13 12.32
N ALA A 45 0.02 3.27 11.29
CA ALA A 45 0.94 2.21 10.89
C ALA A 45 2.07 1.95 11.92
N LEU A 46 2.59 3.00 12.57
CA LEU A 46 3.64 2.88 13.58
C LEU A 46 3.21 2.09 14.82
N LYS A 47 1.91 2.11 15.17
CA LYS A 47 1.38 1.33 16.30
C LYS A 47 1.73 -0.16 16.19
N PHE A 48 1.74 -0.73 14.98
CA PHE A 48 2.03 -2.15 14.76
C PHE A 48 3.42 -2.59 15.25
N LEU A 49 4.37 -1.66 15.37
CA LEU A 49 5.73 -1.94 15.87
C LEU A 49 5.77 -2.29 17.36
N ASN A 50 4.71 -1.98 18.11
CA ASN A 50 4.69 -2.10 19.57
C ASN A 50 4.05 -3.40 20.07
N TYR A 51 3.66 -4.30 19.16
CA TYR A 51 2.95 -5.53 19.50
C TYR A 51 3.84 -6.76 19.28
N ASP A 52 3.95 -7.61 20.31
CA ASP A 52 4.78 -8.83 20.30
C ASP A 52 4.12 -10.01 19.56
N ASN A 53 2.81 -9.94 19.32
CA ASN A 53 2.03 -10.86 18.52
C ASN A 53 1.94 -10.46 17.03
N ILE A 54 2.85 -9.59 16.58
CA ILE A 54 3.00 -9.21 15.18
C ILE A 54 4.39 -9.57 14.66
N LYS A 55 4.44 -10.12 13.45
CA LYS A 55 5.66 -10.25 12.66
C LYS A 55 5.56 -9.32 11.45
N LEU A 56 6.29 -8.20 11.51
CA LEU A 56 6.35 -7.22 10.42
C LEU A 56 7.49 -7.53 9.45
N ILE A 57 7.14 -7.62 8.17
CA ILE A 57 8.07 -7.70 7.04
C ILE A 57 7.98 -6.34 6.34
N LYS A 58 9.11 -5.64 6.26
CA LYS A 58 9.18 -4.30 5.66
C LYS A 58 9.79 -4.42 4.28
N PHE A 59 9.18 -3.77 3.29
CA PHE A 59 9.73 -3.72 1.94
C PHE A 59 9.40 -2.39 1.25
N CYS A 60 10.38 -1.81 0.57
CA CYS A 60 10.18 -0.66 -0.32
C CYS A 60 10.54 -1.09 -1.74
N PRO A 61 9.55 -1.23 -2.66
CA PRO A 61 9.83 -1.67 -4.02
C PRO A 61 10.75 -0.72 -4.78
N GLU A 62 10.51 0.59 -4.62
CA GLU A 62 11.24 1.60 -5.36
C GLU A 62 12.71 1.70 -4.87
N GLU A 63 12.96 1.61 -3.56
CA GLU A 63 14.33 1.56 -3.03
C GLU A 63 15.07 0.29 -3.48
N TYR A 64 14.38 -0.85 -3.52
CA TYR A 64 14.96 -2.12 -3.98
C TYR A 64 15.52 -2.01 -5.41
N SER A 65 14.78 -1.36 -6.33
CA SER A 65 15.18 -1.28 -7.73
C SER A 65 16.00 -0.04 -8.09
N PHE A 66 15.80 1.08 -7.38
CA PHE A 66 16.32 2.39 -7.80
C PHE A 66 17.12 3.12 -6.71
N GLY A 67 17.20 2.56 -5.49
CA GLY A 67 17.91 3.16 -4.37
C GLY A 67 17.21 4.36 -3.72
N THR A 68 17.94 5.05 -2.85
CA THR A 68 17.49 6.24 -2.12
C THR A 68 18.68 7.20 -1.92
N PRO A 69 18.59 8.50 -2.26
CA PRO A 69 17.48 9.17 -2.94
C PRO A 69 17.38 8.76 -4.41
N ARG A 70 16.24 9.05 -5.04
CA ARG A 70 15.93 8.69 -6.42
C ARG A 70 14.89 9.65 -7.01
N ALA A 71 14.71 9.61 -8.33
CA ALA A 71 13.60 10.32 -8.98
C ALA A 71 12.24 9.81 -8.50
N MET A 72 11.23 10.69 -8.50
CA MET A 72 9.84 10.27 -8.31
C MET A 72 9.34 9.57 -9.59
N CYS A 73 8.50 8.55 -9.44
CA CYS A 73 7.85 7.89 -10.57
C CYS A 73 6.34 7.77 -10.39
N ASP A 74 5.63 7.75 -11.52
CA ASP A 74 4.19 7.57 -11.62
C ASP A 74 3.86 6.60 -12.76
N ILE A 75 2.66 6.02 -12.74
CA ILE A 75 2.19 5.17 -13.83
C ILE A 75 1.57 6.05 -14.92
N HIS A 76 1.96 5.79 -16.16
CA HIS A 76 1.44 6.44 -17.35
C HIS A 76 0.67 5.43 -18.21
N GLY A 77 -0.57 5.77 -18.56
CA GLY A 77 -1.41 4.98 -19.46
C GLY A 77 -2.24 3.88 -18.79
N GLY A 78 -2.42 3.90 -17.46
CA GLY A 78 -3.29 2.95 -16.77
C GLY A 78 -2.93 2.75 -15.30
N THR A 79 -3.12 1.52 -14.83
CA THR A 79 -2.84 1.07 -13.46
C THR A 79 -1.64 0.12 -13.42
N GLY A 80 -1.26 -0.32 -12.22
CA GLY A 80 -0.29 -1.37 -12.03
C GLY A 80 -0.67 -2.68 -12.74
N MET A 81 -1.97 -2.99 -12.86
CA MET A 81 -2.43 -4.13 -13.63
C MET A 81 -2.13 -3.96 -15.13
N ASP A 82 -2.27 -2.75 -15.66
CA ASP A 82 -1.95 -2.46 -17.06
C ASP A 82 -0.44 -2.53 -17.30
N VAL A 83 0.38 -2.12 -16.33
CA VAL A 83 1.84 -2.29 -16.38
C VAL A 83 2.21 -3.78 -16.44
N LEU A 84 1.65 -4.61 -15.55
CA LEU A 84 1.90 -6.06 -15.53
C LEU A 84 1.45 -6.76 -16.83
N ASN A 85 0.47 -6.20 -17.53
CA ASN A 85 -0.01 -6.68 -18.82
C ASN A 85 0.71 -6.05 -20.04
N GLY A 86 1.74 -5.23 -19.82
CA GLY A 86 2.50 -4.56 -20.89
C GLY A 86 1.74 -3.46 -21.63
N LYS A 87 0.70 -2.88 -21.03
CA LYS A 87 -0.18 -1.84 -21.62
C LYS A 87 0.07 -0.44 -21.07
N ALA A 88 0.75 -0.33 -19.94
CA ALA A 88 1.12 0.94 -19.30
C ALA A 88 2.59 0.92 -18.92
N LYS A 89 3.12 2.08 -18.51
CA LYS A 89 4.53 2.25 -18.13
C LYS A 89 4.67 2.92 -16.78
N VAL A 90 5.79 2.68 -16.11
CA VAL A 90 6.23 3.45 -14.95
C VAL A 90 7.30 4.41 -15.44
N LEU A 91 7.01 5.70 -15.42
CA LEU A 91 7.95 6.73 -15.86
C LEU A 91 8.38 7.60 -14.68
N THR A 92 9.63 8.04 -14.67
CA THR A 92 10.07 9.07 -13.74
C THR A 92 9.45 10.42 -14.08
N GLU A 93 9.55 11.36 -13.14
CA GLU A 93 9.20 12.76 -13.36
C GLU A 93 9.98 13.43 -14.51
N HIS A 94 11.10 12.82 -14.93
CA HIS A 94 11.92 13.24 -16.07
C HIS A 94 11.66 12.42 -17.35
N GLY A 95 10.73 11.46 -17.32
CA GLY A 95 10.33 10.65 -18.47
C GLY A 95 11.19 9.40 -18.72
N GLU A 96 12.07 9.04 -17.78
CA GLU A 96 12.85 7.79 -17.87
C GLU A 96 11.95 6.59 -17.62
N ASP A 97 12.12 5.52 -18.39
CA ASP A 97 11.30 4.31 -18.28
C ASP A 97 11.84 3.38 -17.19
N TRP A 98 11.11 3.29 -16.08
CA TRP A 98 11.42 2.46 -14.92
C TRP A 98 10.54 1.21 -14.84
N THR A 99 9.80 0.89 -15.91
CA THR A 99 8.80 -0.19 -15.93
C THR A 99 9.39 -1.53 -15.52
N GLU A 100 10.50 -1.94 -16.13
CA GLU A 100 11.14 -3.23 -15.87
C GLU A 100 11.62 -3.34 -14.41
N GLY A 101 12.29 -2.31 -13.91
CA GLY A 101 12.73 -2.27 -12.52
C GLY A 101 11.56 -2.36 -11.53
N MET A 102 10.42 -1.73 -11.86
CA MET A 102 9.23 -1.81 -11.01
C MET A 102 8.57 -3.19 -11.04
N ILE A 103 8.54 -3.85 -12.20
CA ILE A 103 8.05 -5.23 -12.33
C ILE A 103 8.92 -6.17 -11.49
N GLN A 104 10.24 -6.08 -11.57
CA GLN A 104 11.16 -6.87 -10.74
C GLN A 104 10.96 -6.64 -9.24
N ALA A 105 10.71 -5.39 -8.83
CA ALA A 105 10.39 -5.08 -7.45
C ALA A 105 9.07 -5.71 -7.00
N SER A 106 8.06 -5.74 -7.88
CA SER A 106 6.77 -6.37 -7.62
C SER A 106 6.88 -7.89 -7.45
N GLU A 107 7.69 -8.54 -8.27
CA GLU A 107 7.99 -9.98 -8.18
C GLU A 107 8.74 -10.30 -6.89
N ARG A 108 9.70 -9.45 -6.51
CA ARG A 108 10.42 -9.58 -5.25
C ARG A 108 9.47 -9.42 -4.05
N MET A 109 8.57 -8.45 -4.09
CA MET A 109 7.58 -8.23 -3.04
C MET A 109 6.64 -9.44 -2.90
N LEU A 110 6.18 -10.01 -4.02
CA LEU A 110 5.37 -11.24 -4.02
C LEU A 110 6.14 -12.44 -3.46
N SER A 111 7.39 -12.63 -3.90
CA SER A 111 8.26 -13.70 -3.40
C SER A 111 8.43 -13.62 -1.88
N LEU A 112 8.70 -12.41 -1.35
CA LEU A 112 8.75 -12.16 0.10
C LEU A 112 7.41 -12.50 0.77
N ALA A 113 6.29 -12.08 0.17
CA ALA A 113 4.97 -12.34 0.74
C ALA A 113 4.67 -13.83 0.88
N ILE A 114 5.03 -14.63 -0.13
CA ILE A 114 4.88 -16.08 -0.13
C ILE A 114 5.82 -16.73 0.90
N GLN A 115 7.12 -16.40 0.85
CA GLN A 115 8.14 -16.98 1.72
C GLN A 115 7.82 -16.74 3.20
N GLU A 116 7.41 -15.52 3.52
CA GLU A 116 7.13 -15.10 4.90
C GLU A 116 5.71 -15.44 5.34
N LYS A 117 4.89 -16.08 4.49
CA LYS A 117 3.50 -16.48 4.76
C LYS A 117 2.66 -15.29 5.23
N ILE A 118 2.73 -14.21 4.48
CA ILE A 118 2.01 -12.96 4.79
C ILE A 118 0.49 -13.19 4.74
N GLU A 119 -0.20 -12.68 5.74
CA GLU A 119 -1.67 -12.78 5.85
C GLU A 119 -2.33 -11.50 5.30
N ILE A 120 -1.73 -10.33 5.58
CA ILE A 120 -2.19 -9.03 5.08
C ILE A 120 -1.00 -8.15 4.68
N ALA A 121 -1.21 -7.25 3.73
CA ALA A 121 -0.27 -6.20 3.36
C ALA A 121 -0.85 -4.82 3.69
N ILE A 122 -0.07 -3.95 4.33
CA ILE A 122 -0.44 -2.56 4.64
C ILE A 122 0.47 -1.64 3.84
N LEU A 123 -0.08 -1.00 2.82
CA LEU A 123 0.71 -0.31 1.80
C LEU A 123 0.46 1.20 1.77
N MET A 124 1.49 1.93 1.34
CA MET A 124 1.41 3.37 1.09
C MET A 124 0.54 3.64 -0.14
N ASP A 125 -0.63 4.22 0.06
CA ASP A 125 -1.51 4.62 -1.04
C ASP A 125 -0.85 5.69 -1.93
N ILE A 126 -1.40 5.95 -3.12
CA ILE A 126 -0.94 6.97 -4.09
C ILE A 126 0.37 6.60 -4.81
N SER A 127 1.27 5.82 -4.21
CA SER A 127 2.54 5.40 -4.84
C SER A 127 2.31 4.56 -6.12
N ALA A 128 3.14 4.79 -7.15
CA ALA A 128 3.18 3.98 -8.37
C ALA A 128 3.48 2.50 -8.11
N ALA A 129 4.16 2.18 -7.01
CA ALA A 129 4.46 0.82 -6.59
C ALA A 129 3.41 0.29 -5.61
N CYS A 130 3.17 1.02 -4.53
CA CYS A 130 2.43 0.54 -3.36
C CYS A 130 0.97 1.01 -3.29
N GLY A 131 0.55 1.96 -4.14
CA GLY A 131 -0.81 2.47 -4.19
C GLY A 131 -1.82 1.34 -4.28
N SER A 132 -2.89 1.36 -3.49
CA SER A 132 -3.83 0.22 -3.41
C SER A 132 -5.26 0.60 -3.78
N GLN A 133 -5.60 1.88 -3.72
CA GLN A 133 -6.92 2.37 -4.09
C GLN A 133 -6.85 3.49 -5.11
N VAL A 134 -5.89 4.39 -4.95
CA VAL A 134 -5.71 5.56 -5.80
C VAL A 134 -4.24 5.68 -6.15
N ILE A 135 -3.96 6.08 -7.39
CA ILE A 135 -2.64 6.49 -7.88
C ILE A 135 -2.76 7.76 -8.74
N TYR A 136 -1.65 8.43 -9.01
CA TYR A 136 -1.61 9.48 -10.02
C TYR A 136 -1.80 8.90 -11.42
N ASN A 137 -2.49 9.66 -12.27
CA ASN A 137 -2.63 9.38 -13.69
C ASN A 137 -1.55 10.17 -14.47
N GLY A 138 -0.37 9.55 -14.60
CA GLY A 138 0.82 10.20 -15.15
C GLY A 138 1.57 11.05 -14.12
N ASN A 139 2.45 11.91 -14.60
CA ASN A 139 3.37 12.69 -13.78
C ASN A 139 2.64 13.61 -12.79
N ARG A 140 2.85 13.38 -11.49
CA ARG A 140 2.24 14.15 -10.40
C ARG A 140 2.65 15.62 -10.31
N PHE A 141 3.73 16.01 -10.98
CA PHE A 141 4.23 17.39 -11.00
C PHE A 141 3.75 18.21 -12.20
N ASN A 142 2.83 17.67 -13.00
CA ASN A 142 2.14 18.45 -14.03
C ASN A 142 1.33 19.60 -13.43
N GLU A 143 1.01 20.62 -14.24
CA GLU A 143 0.23 21.80 -13.83
C GLU A 143 -1.13 21.43 -13.21
N HIS A 144 -1.75 20.37 -13.73
CA HIS A 144 -3.03 19.84 -13.26
C HIS A 144 -2.91 18.33 -13.04
N PRO A 145 -2.38 17.88 -11.89
CA PRO A 145 -2.26 16.46 -11.60
C PRO A 145 -3.66 15.86 -11.45
N SER A 146 -3.83 14.65 -11.96
CA SER A 146 -5.07 13.90 -11.84
C SER A 146 -4.82 12.54 -11.20
N TYR A 147 -5.86 11.99 -10.59
CA TYR A 147 -5.85 10.69 -9.95
C TYR A 147 -6.75 9.73 -10.70
N LEU A 148 -6.47 8.45 -10.58
CA LEU A 148 -7.37 7.39 -11.03
C LEU A 148 -7.56 6.36 -9.92
N ILE A 149 -8.72 5.70 -9.92
CA ILE A 149 -8.96 4.53 -9.07
C ILE A 149 -8.12 3.38 -9.63
N GLY A 150 -7.22 2.85 -8.81
CA GLY A 150 -6.31 1.80 -9.23
C GLY A 150 -5.21 1.52 -8.23
N ALA A 151 -4.55 0.39 -8.44
CA ALA A 151 -3.38 -0.02 -7.66
C ALA A 151 -2.09 0.29 -8.43
N GLY A 152 -1.01 0.56 -7.71
CA GLY A 152 0.36 0.54 -8.21
C GLY A 152 0.81 -0.88 -8.53
N VAL A 153 1.97 -1.02 -9.18
CA VAL A 153 2.44 -2.30 -9.75
C VAL A 153 2.57 -3.40 -8.69
N CYS A 154 3.16 -3.10 -7.53
CA CYS A 154 3.39 -4.10 -6.49
C CYS A 154 2.10 -4.48 -5.74
N ALA A 155 1.25 -3.49 -5.47
CA ALA A 155 -0.07 -3.75 -4.90
C ALA A 155 -0.92 -4.61 -5.86
N ALA A 156 -0.92 -4.30 -7.16
CA ALA A 156 -1.59 -5.09 -8.18
C ALA A 156 -1.06 -6.53 -8.23
N GLN A 157 0.26 -6.72 -8.18
CA GLN A 157 0.89 -8.04 -8.15
C GLN A 157 0.44 -8.87 -6.93
N LEU A 158 0.39 -8.26 -5.74
CA LEU A 158 -0.10 -8.93 -4.53
C LEU A 158 -1.59 -9.29 -4.63
N MET A 159 -2.43 -8.35 -5.05
CA MET A 159 -3.88 -8.57 -5.21
C MET A 159 -4.18 -9.67 -6.23
N LEU A 160 -3.46 -9.69 -7.35
CA LEU A 160 -3.60 -10.73 -8.39
C LEU A 160 -3.31 -12.13 -7.85
N ASN A 161 -2.44 -12.23 -6.84
CA ASN A 161 -2.04 -13.48 -6.19
C ASN A 161 -2.83 -13.75 -4.90
N GLY A 162 -3.96 -13.07 -4.69
CA GLY A 162 -4.90 -13.34 -3.60
C GLY A 162 -4.53 -12.76 -2.25
N PHE A 163 -3.45 -11.98 -2.14
CA PHE A 163 -3.11 -11.28 -0.90
C PHE A 163 -4.10 -10.15 -0.62
N LYS A 164 -4.38 -9.94 0.67
CA LYS A 164 -5.27 -8.88 1.14
C LYS A 164 -4.46 -7.62 1.39
N VAL A 165 -4.75 -6.57 0.64
CA VAL A 165 -4.04 -5.30 0.70
C VAL A 165 -4.93 -4.26 1.36
N ILE A 166 -4.36 -3.52 2.31
CA ILE A 166 -4.99 -2.45 3.08
C ILE A 166 -4.20 -1.17 2.81
N SER A 167 -4.89 -0.08 2.50
CA SER A 167 -4.26 1.24 2.44
C SER A 167 -3.93 1.72 3.85
N GLN A 168 -2.81 2.42 4.03
CA GLN A 168 -2.55 3.12 5.30
C GLN A 168 -3.67 4.10 5.69
N ARG A 169 -4.48 4.53 4.72
CA ARG A 169 -5.63 5.45 4.88
C ARG A 169 -6.95 4.74 5.22
N ASP A 170 -6.97 3.40 5.25
CA ASP A 170 -8.17 2.63 5.57
C ASP A 170 -8.36 2.50 7.08
N PHE A 171 -8.71 3.62 7.72
CA PHE A 171 -8.72 3.67 9.18
C PHE A 171 -9.77 2.75 9.80
N ALA A 172 -10.94 2.58 9.19
CA ALA A 172 -11.95 1.64 9.70
C ALA A 172 -11.45 0.20 9.62
N SER A 173 -10.79 -0.18 8.53
CA SER A 173 -10.17 -1.50 8.39
C SER A 173 -9.02 -1.70 9.36
N LEU A 174 -8.18 -0.69 9.60
CA LEU A 174 -7.10 -0.75 10.58
C LEU A 174 -7.63 -0.94 12.01
N GLU A 175 -8.76 -0.33 12.37
CA GLU A 175 -9.41 -0.54 13.67
C GLU A 175 -9.85 -2.00 13.87
N ILE A 176 -10.32 -2.68 12.81
CA ILE A 176 -10.61 -4.12 12.86
C ILE A 176 -9.31 -4.89 13.16
N VAL A 177 -8.21 -4.60 12.48
CA VAL A 177 -6.92 -5.26 12.74
C VAL A 177 -6.44 -5.01 14.18
N TYR A 178 -6.56 -3.79 14.69
CA TYR A 178 -6.19 -3.48 16.08
C TYR A 178 -6.98 -4.32 17.09
N SER A 179 -8.28 -4.53 16.86
CA SER A 179 -9.11 -5.38 17.73
C SER A 179 -8.68 -6.85 17.77
N LYS A 180 -7.93 -7.32 16.76
CA LYS A 180 -7.38 -8.68 16.73
C LYS A 180 -6.11 -8.79 17.54
N ILE A 181 -5.27 -7.77 17.50
CA ILE A 181 -3.92 -7.80 18.09
C ILE A 181 -3.91 -7.28 19.54
N ASP A 182 -4.86 -6.44 19.92
CA ASP A 182 -5.02 -5.89 21.26
C ASP A 182 -6.42 -6.16 21.80
N ARG A 183 -6.49 -6.96 22.87
CA ARG A 183 -7.74 -7.33 23.53
C ARG A 183 -8.44 -6.17 24.22
N ASN A 184 -7.72 -5.09 24.52
CA ASN A 184 -8.27 -3.89 25.15
C ASN A 184 -8.67 -2.84 24.13
N HIS A 185 -8.38 -3.04 22.84
CA HIS A 185 -8.74 -2.09 21.79
C HIS A 185 -10.24 -2.12 21.51
N SER A 186 -10.89 -0.98 21.69
CA SER A 186 -12.27 -0.76 21.30
C SER A 186 -12.30 -0.12 19.91
N VAL A 187 -12.93 -0.80 18.95
CA VAL A 187 -13.06 -0.32 17.56
C VAL A 187 -13.78 1.03 17.52
N ASP A 188 -13.10 2.07 17.02
CA ASP A 188 -13.71 3.37 16.74
C ASP A 188 -14.56 3.30 15.46
N GLN A 189 -15.86 3.12 15.63
CA GLN A 189 -16.85 3.03 14.55
C GLN A 189 -17.01 4.34 13.75
N THR A 190 -16.40 5.45 14.18
CA THR A 190 -16.43 6.73 13.45
C THR A 190 -15.37 6.82 12.36
N LYS A 191 -14.38 5.91 12.36
CA LYS A 191 -13.36 5.87 11.31
C LYS A 191 -13.96 5.44 9.98
N LEU A 192 -13.37 5.95 8.91
CA LEU A 192 -13.74 5.66 7.54
C LEU A 192 -12.52 5.11 6.81
N ASP A 193 -12.76 4.23 5.84
CA ASP A 193 -11.77 3.85 4.85
C ASP A 193 -11.66 4.91 3.75
N HIS A 194 -10.57 4.86 2.98
CA HIS A 194 -10.23 5.95 2.08
C HIS A 194 -11.33 6.23 1.04
N HIS A 195 -11.96 5.18 0.50
CA HIS A 195 -13.05 5.27 -0.45
C HIS A 195 -14.37 5.82 0.13
N GLU A 196 -14.52 5.86 1.45
CA GLU A 196 -15.74 6.30 2.12
C GLU A 196 -15.75 7.82 2.40
N ILE A 197 -14.60 8.49 2.32
CA ILE A 197 -14.47 9.93 2.62
C ILE A 197 -15.02 10.81 1.49
N GLU A 198 -15.45 12.02 1.85
CA GLU A 198 -16.06 12.98 0.92
C GLU A 198 -15.18 13.32 -0.28
N TRP A 199 -13.87 13.55 -0.07
CA TRP A 199 -12.94 13.82 -1.18
C TRP A 199 -12.96 12.72 -2.24
N TYR A 200 -12.92 11.45 -1.82
CA TYR A 200 -12.87 10.32 -2.75
C TYR A 200 -14.18 10.25 -3.55
N LYS A 201 -15.32 10.35 -2.83
CA LYS A 201 -16.66 10.31 -3.44
C LYS A 201 -16.89 11.43 -4.43
N ASN A 202 -16.49 12.64 -4.08
CA ASN A 202 -16.63 13.82 -4.94
C ASN A 202 -15.68 13.74 -6.15
N TYR A 203 -14.41 13.37 -5.93
CA TYR A 203 -13.42 13.34 -7.01
C TYR A 203 -13.74 12.29 -8.07
N PHE A 204 -14.17 11.10 -7.64
CA PHE A 204 -14.47 9.98 -8.54
C PHE A 204 -15.95 9.83 -8.89
N ASN A 205 -16.79 10.76 -8.44
CA ASN A 205 -18.25 10.73 -8.63
C ASN A 205 -18.89 9.39 -8.18
N THR A 206 -18.51 8.91 -6.99
CA THR A 206 -19.02 7.66 -6.39
C THR A 206 -20.03 7.92 -5.27
N LEU A 207 -20.77 9.04 -5.35
CA LEU A 207 -21.72 9.46 -4.32
C LEU A 207 -22.92 8.50 -4.16
N ASP A 208 -23.17 7.66 -5.17
CA ASP A 208 -24.33 6.75 -5.25
C ASP A 208 -23.98 5.25 -5.09
N LEU A 209 -22.74 4.92 -4.71
CA LEU A 209 -22.26 3.54 -4.42
C LEU A 209 -22.12 3.31 -2.91
#